data_AF-A0A661NYR0-F1
#
_entry.id   AF-A0A661NYR0-F1
#
_cell.length_a   1.000
_cell.length_b   1.000
_cell.length_c   1.000
_cell.angle_alpha   90.00
_cell.angle_beta   90.00
_cell.angle_gamma   90.00
#
_symmetry.space_group_name_H-M   'P 1'
#
loop_
_entity.id
_entity.type
_entity.pdbx_description
1 polymer ?
#
loop_
_entity_poly.entity_id
_entity_poly.type
_entity_poly.pdbx_seq_one_letter_code
_entity_poly.pdbx_strand_id
1 'polypeptide(L)'
;MKDNEHSGNDVLAQVADTVRLLSADMVQRANSGHPGMPMGMADCAAVLYSRFLRHDPARPDWPGRDRFILSAGHGSALLYSLLYLCGYPLSREDLGNFRQWDSPTPGHPERWCLPGVETTTGPLGQGVGNAVGLALAQKLLAARLGGGDFNPVDFRVFAIASDGDMMEGITSEAASLAGHLQLGNLVVIYDDNHISIEGPTTLAFSEDAGARFAAYGWQVQHIDGHDHDAIVAALERALAERRRPSLICARTHIAYKSPGKQDSASAHGAPLGAEELQALKRSLGFPEEAEFHVPEQVQEFFSGLRPGWQEGRQKWEQDLAAWQERHPDRASLYRRLLGPELPAELLDALLPAAGTEAGATRALSGQVLQRAAELLPGLVGGSADLAPSNKTEIKGSSSVTAGDFSGRNLHFGVREHGMGAIMNGMALSGGLIPYGGTFLVFS
;
A
#
# COMPACT_ATOMS: atom_id res chain seq x y z
N MET A 1 3.40 35.00 -0.22
CA MET A 1 3.09 33.70 -0.84
C MET A 1 4.30 33.06 -1.50
N LYS A 2 5.14 33.78 -2.28
CA LYS A 2 6.39 33.22 -2.83
C LYS A 2 7.48 32.91 -1.79
N ASP A 3 7.59 33.69 -0.70
CA ASP A 3 8.63 33.46 0.33
C ASP A 3 8.36 32.22 1.21
N ASN A 4 7.10 31.75 1.30
CA ASN A 4 6.73 30.52 2.02
C ASN A 4 6.94 29.25 1.18
N GLU A 5 6.94 29.36 -0.15
CA GLU A 5 7.13 28.22 -1.05
C GLU A 5 8.62 27.79 -1.09
N HIS A 6 9.55 28.75 -1.11
CA HIS A 6 10.99 28.44 -1.02
C HIS A 6 11.34 27.78 0.33
N SER A 7 10.83 28.30 1.46
CA SER A 7 11.06 27.68 2.77
C SER A 7 10.45 26.28 2.90
N GLY A 8 9.34 26.01 2.19
CA GLY A 8 8.65 24.72 2.22
C GLY A 8 9.38 23.61 1.47
N ASN A 9 10.06 23.95 0.37
CA ASN A 9 10.88 22.99 -0.38
C ASN A 9 12.23 22.74 0.30
N ASP A 10 12.82 23.75 0.94
CA ASP A 10 14.04 23.59 1.73
C ASP A 10 13.86 22.60 2.90
N VAL A 11 12.72 22.68 3.61
CA VAL A 11 12.40 21.73 4.69
C VAL A 11 12.17 20.32 4.13
N LEU A 12 11.48 20.16 3.01
CA LEU A 12 11.28 18.84 2.39
C LEU A 12 12.61 18.19 1.97
N ALA A 13 13.56 18.98 1.45
CA ALA A 13 14.88 18.48 1.11
C ALA A 13 15.61 17.96 2.34
N GLN A 14 15.52 18.67 3.47
CA GLN A 14 16.10 18.23 4.73
C GLN A 14 15.39 17.00 5.31
N VAL A 15 14.07 16.89 5.16
CA VAL A 15 13.31 15.67 5.52
C VAL A 15 13.79 14.49 4.68
N ALA A 16 13.88 14.66 3.37
CA ALA A 16 14.36 13.61 2.47
C ALA A 16 15.79 13.17 2.86
N ASP A 17 16.70 14.11 3.06
CA ASP A 17 18.08 13.80 3.48
C ASP A 17 18.15 13.12 4.85
N THR A 18 17.29 13.50 5.80
CA THR A 18 17.17 12.81 7.09
C THR A 18 16.71 11.37 6.88
N VAL A 19 15.72 11.13 6.02
CA VAL A 19 15.26 9.78 5.67
C VAL A 19 16.36 8.95 5.01
N ARG A 20 17.16 9.54 4.10
CA ARG A 20 18.33 8.89 3.50
C ARG A 20 19.30 8.40 4.56
N LEU A 21 19.66 9.28 5.49
CA LEU A 21 20.67 9.01 6.50
C LEU A 21 20.16 8.05 7.58
N LEU A 22 18.92 8.18 8.05
CA LEU A 22 18.32 7.20 8.95
C LEU A 22 18.31 5.80 8.32
N SER A 23 17.94 5.72 7.04
CA SER A 23 17.93 4.45 6.31
C SER A 23 19.32 3.85 6.16
N ALA A 24 20.31 4.67 5.78
CA ALA A 24 21.70 4.24 5.64
C ALA A 24 22.32 3.83 6.98
N ASP A 25 22.06 4.56 8.07
CA ASP A 25 22.52 4.23 9.43
C ASP A 25 21.94 2.89 9.90
N MET A 26 20.64 2.64 9.68
CA MET A 26 20.00 1.35 10.01
C MET A 26 20.72 0.18 9.32
N VAL A 27 20.91 0.29 8.00
CA VAL A 27 21.57 -0.75 7.20
C VAL A 27 23.02 -0.92 7.63
N GLN A 28 23.74 0.19 7.88
CA GLN A 28 25.14 0.17 8.27
C GLN A 28 25.36 -0.48 9.64
N ARG A 29 24.52 -0.13 10.62
CA ARG A 29 24.58 -0.69 11.97
C ARG A 29 24.21 -2.18 12.00
N ALA A 30 23.21 -2.58 11.23
CA ALA A 30 22.84 -3.99 11.08
C ALA A 30 23.87 -4.81 10.27
N ASN A 31 24.79 -4.13 9.56
CA ASN A 31 25.65 -4.72 8.54
C ASN A 31 24.85 -5.57 7.53
N SER A 32 23.62 -5.16 7.24
CA SER A 32 22.64 -5.91 6.46
C SER A 32 21.50 -5.00 6.02
N GLY A 33 21.09 -5.09 4.75
CA GLY A 33 19.92 -4.37 4.22
C GLY A 33 20.20 -3.64 2.91
N HIS A 34 19.26 -2.79 2.51
CA HIS A 34 19.20 -2.18 1.18
C HIS A 34 19.15 -0.66 1.32
N PRO A 35 20.28 0.07 1.19
CA PRO A 35 20.30 1.52 1.36
C PRO A 35 19.91 2.27 0.07
N GLY A 36 20.15 1.68 -1.10
CA GLY A 36 20.03 2.36 -2.38
C GLY A 36 18.62 2.87 -2.70
N MET A 37 17.62 2.00 -2.62
CA MET A 37 16.22 2.38 -2.89
C MET A 37 15.69 3.40 -1.87
N PRO A 38 15.87 3.22 -0.54
CA PRO A 38 15.50 4.25 0.44
C PRO A 38 16.10 5.62 0.14
N MET A 39 17.34 5.66 -0.36
CA MET A 39 17.99 6.92 -0.70
C MET A 39 17.44 7.57 -1.98
N GLY A 40 17.14 6.76 -3.00
CA GLY A 40 16.54 7.23 -4.25
C GLY A 40 15.11 7.75 -4.05
N MET A 41 14.31 7.03 -3.27
CA MET A 41 12.88 7.32 -3.07
C MET A 41 12.57 8.29 -1.93
N ALA A 42 13.58 8.79 -1.21
CA ALA A 42 13.36 9.67 -0.05
C ALA A 42 12.59 10.96 -0.40
N ASP A 43 12.82 11.57 -1.57
CA ASP A 43 12.11 12.79 -2.00
C ASP A 43 10.61 12.53 -2.23
N CYS A 44 10.30 11.51 -3.04
CA CYS A 44 8.93 11.10 -3.30
C CYS A 44 8.19 10.74 -2.01
N ALA A 45 8.83 9.98 -1.12
CA ALA A 45 8.23 9.53 0.12
C ALA A 45 8.07 10.64 1.15
N ALA A 46 9.01 11.58 1.24
CA ALA A 46 8.92 12.78 2.08
C ALA A 46 7.71 13.62 1.68
N VAL A 47 7.53 13.90 0.38
CA VAL A 47 6.36 14.63 -0.13
C VAL A 47 5.06 13.87 0.18
N LEU A 48 5.01 12.57 -0.12
CA LEU A 48 3.82 11.75 0.08
C LEU A 48 3.35 11.76 1.54
N TYR A 49 4.24 11.43 2.49
CA TYR A 49 3.90 11.32 3.91
C TYR A 49 3.61 12.68 4.56
N SER A 50 4.31 13.74 4.17
CA SER A 50 4.14 15.05 4.81
C SER A 50 2.96 15.87 4.28
N ARG A 51 2.56 15.67 3.01
CA ARG A 51 1.56 16.53 2.34
C ARG A 51 0.29 15.81 1.90
N PHE A 52 0.34 14.52 1.57
CA PHE A 52 -0.75 13.86 0.85
C PHE A 52 -1.44 12.74 1.62
N LEU A 53 -0.70 12.00 2.45
CA LEU A 53 -1.25 10.86 3.16
C LEU A 53 -2.16 11.33 4.31
N ARG A 54 -3.45 10.94 4.28
CA ARG A 54 -4.36 11.14 5.40
C ARG A 54 -4.13 10.04 6.44
N HIS A 55 -3.45 10.33 7.53
CA HIS A 55 -3.18 9.35 8.58
C HIS A 55 -3.12 10.01 9.96
N ASP A 56 -3.11 9.21 11.02
CA ASP A 56 -2.86 9.64 12.40
C ASP A 56 -1.97 8.57 13.06
N PRO A 57 -0.68 8.85 13.30
CA PRO A 57 0.25 7.91 13.92
C PRO A 57 -0.18 7.44 15.32
N ALA A 58 -0.99 8.22 16.04
CA ALA A 58 -1.53 7.83 17.35
C ALA A 58 -2.69 6.83 17.24
N ARG A 59 -3.30 6.71 16.05
CA ARG A 59 -4.42 5.81 15.74
C ARG A 59 -4.20 5.12 14.38
N PRO A 60 -3.18 4.26 14.28
CA PRO A 60 -2.85 3.55 13.03
C PRO A 60 -3.96 2.57 12.61
N ASP A 61 -4.88 2.24 13.52
CA ASP A 61 -6.06 1.41 13.31
C ASP A 61 -7.24 2.16 12.66
N TRP A 62 -7.16 3.49 12.52
CA TRP A 62 -8.24 4.32 11.97
C TRP A 62 -8.71 3.81 10.60
N PRO A 63 -9.99 3.38 10.45
CA PRO A 63 -10.48 2.80 9.20
C PRO A 63 -10.44 3.75 8.01
N GLY A 64 -10.69 5.04 8.24
CA GLY A 64 -10.76 6.09 7.22
C GLY A 64 -9.42 6.65 6.75
N ARG A 65 -8.28 6.28 7.35
CA ARG A 65 -6.95 6.75 6.90
C ARG A 65 -6.61 6.27 5.49
N ASP A 66 -5.71 6.93 4.77
CA ASP A 66 -5.12 6.38 3.55
C ASP A 66 -4.21 5.19 3.84
N ARG A 67 -4.11 4.27 2.88
CA ARG A 67 -3.27 3.07 2.98
C ARG A 67 -2.00 3.28 2.17
N PHE A 68 -0.85 2.93 2.75
CA PHE A 68 0.45 2.96 2.06
C PHE A 68 1.08 1.56 2.02
N ILE A 69 1.46 1.09 0.84
CA ILE A 69 2.18 -0.18 0.65
C ILE A 69 3.55 0.07 0.03
N LEU A 70 4.59 -0.42 0.69
CA LEU A 70 5.92 -0.51 0.10
C LEU A 70 6.05 -1.85 -0.65
N SER A 71 5.66 -1.91 -1.93
CA SER A 71 5.75 -3.17 -2.71
C SER A 71 7.20 -3.64 -2.88
N ALA A 72 8.09 -2.68 -3.12
CA ALA A 72 9.53 -2.86 -3.06
C ALA A 72 10.02 -3.02 -1.60
N GLY A 73 9.54 -4.07 -0.93
CA GLY A 73 9.70 -4.27 0.52
C GLY A 73 11.16 -4.35 0.99
N HIS A 74 12.11 -4.60 0.09
CA HIS A 74 13.54 -4.57 0.43
C HIS A 74 13.97 -3.18 0.93
N GLY A 75 13.29 -2.10 0.50
CA GLY A 75 13.47 -0.73 0.98
C GLY A 75 12.85 -0.44 2.36
N SER A 76 12.66 -1.45 3.22
CA SER A 76 12.01 -1.35 4.53
C SER A 76 12.54 -0.21 5.41
N ALA A 77 13.83 0.09 5.34
CA ALA A 77 14.47 1.20 6.04
C ALA A 77 13.85 2.57 5.70
N LEU A 78 13.36 2.76 4.47
CA LEU A 78 12.59 3.95 4.06
C LEU A 78 11.32 4.09 4.89
N LEU A 79 10.53 3.02 4.93
CA LEU A 79 9.25 2.98 5.64
C LEU A 79 9.44 3.21 7.14
N TYR A 80 10.41 2.53 7.76
CA TYR A 80 10.66 2.70 9.19
C TYR A 80 11.15 4.12 9.54
N SER A 81 11.98 4.73 8.68
CA SER A 81 12.39 6.13 8.84
C SER A 81 11.18 7.08 8.82
N LEU A 82 10.27 6.89 7.85
CA LEU A 82 9.05 7.72 7.73
C LEU A 82 8.10 7.52 8.90
N LEU A 83 7.86 6.26 9.31
CA LEU A 83 7.00 5.94 10.46
C LEU A 83 7.56 6.57 11.75
N TYR A 84 8.87 6.45 11.98
CA TYR A 84 9.55 7.08 13.11
C TYR A 84 9.37 8.61 13.11
N LEU A 85 9.67 9.27 11.99
CA LEU A 85 9.56 10.73 11.89
C LEU A 85 8.11 11.22 12.07
N CYS A 86 7.14 10.52 11.48
CA CYS A 86 5.71 10.83 11.63
C CYS A 86 5.23 10.65 13.09
N GLY A 87 5.87 9.80 13.88
CA GLY A 87 5.52 9.57 15.28
C GLY A 87 4.67 8.32 15.53
N TYR A 88 4.79 7.32 14.65
CA TYR A 88 4.29 5.97 14.93
C TYR A 88 5.06 5.38 16.13
N PRO A 89 4.59 4.28 16.75
CA PRO A 89 5.24 3.69 17.92
C PRO A 89 6.56 2.98 17.56
N LEU A 90 7.55 3.77 17.13
CA LEU A 90 8.94 3.41 16.90
C LEU A 90 9.83 4.38 17.68
N SER A 91 10.79 3.83 18.40
CA SER A 91 11.85 4.59 19.04
C SER A 91 13.10 4.67 18.17
N ARG A 92 14.04 5.54 18.54
CA ARG A 92 15.38 5.55 17.93
C ARG A 92 16.13 4.22 18.15
N GLU A 93 15.89 3.57 19.29
CA GLU A 93 16.47 2.26 19.60
C GLU A 93 15.96 1.17 18.64
N ASP A 94 14.67 1.21 18.30
CA ASP A 94 14.08 0.27 17.33
C ASP A 94 14.70 0.40 15.94
N LEU A 95 15.05 1.63 15.50
CA LEU A 95 15.83 1.83 14.28
C LEU A 95 17.25 1.24 14.44
N GLY A 96 17.88 1.47 15.58
CA GLY A 96 19.19 0.88 15.92
C GLY A 96 19.19 -0.66 15.99
N ASN A 97 18.02 -1.26 16.16
CA ASN A 97 17.79 -2.71 16.18
C ASN A 97 17.22 -3.25 14.85
N PHE A 98 17.36 -2.50 13.75
CA PHE A 98 16.99 -3.00 12.41
C PHE A 98 17.60 -4.37 12.13
N ARG A 99 16.77 -5.31 11.66
CA ARG A 99 17.14 -6.72 11.37
C ARG A 99 17.66 -7.54 12.55
N GLN A 100 17.51 -7.05 13.77
CA GLN A 100 17.88 -7.81 14.97
C GLN A 100 16.73 -8.71 15.45
N TRP A 101 17.08 -9.72 16.24
CA TRP A 101 16.12 -10.65 16.83
C TRP A 101 15.05 -9.92 17.66
N ASP A 102 13.78 -10.31 17.50
CA ASP A 102 12.59 -9.72 18.16
C ASP A 102 12.42 -8.19 17.97
N SER A 103 13.10 -7.59 17.00
CA SER A 103 12.94 -6.17 16.69
C SER A 103 11.64 -5.89 15.93
N PRO A 104 10.94 -4.76 16.19
CA PRO A 104 9.79 -4.33 15.40
C PRO A 104 10.17 -3.84 13.99
N THR A 105 11.47 -3.77 13.66
CA THR A 105 12.01 -3.35 12.36
C THR A 105 12.67 -4.53 11.61
N PRO A 106 11.90 -5.56 11.18
CA PRO A 106 12.43 -6.69 10.42
C PRO A 106 12.97 -6.29 9.05
N GLY A 107 13.74 -7.18 8.41
CA GLY A 107 14.46 -6.86 7.18
C GLY A 107 13.57 -6.53 5.97
N HIS A 108 12.33 -7.00 5.98
CA HIS A 108 11.25 -6.61 5.09
C HIS A 108 10.02 -6.25 5.93
N PRO A 109 9.07 -5.40 5.47
CA PRO A 109 7.94 -4.99 6.26
C PRO A 109 7.05 -6.18 6.60
N GLU A 110 6.72 -6.33 7.87
CA GLU A 110 5.80 -7.35 8.37
C GLU A 110 4.65 -6.67 9.13
N ARG A 111 3.42 -6.91 8.67
CA ARG A 111 2.21 -6.22 9.19
C ARG A 111 2.03 -6.37 10.70
N TRP A 112 2.38 -7.53 11.24
CA TRP A 112 2.14 -7.88 12.63
C TRP A 112 3.19 -7.32 13.59
N CYS A 113 4.36 -6.91 13.07
CA CYS A 113 5.47 -6.42 13.89
C CYS A 113 5.31 -4.96 14.28
N LEU A 114 4.72 -4.13 13.41
CA LEU A 114 4.69 -2.68 13.59
C LEU A 114 3.39 -2.05 13.06
N PRO A 115 2.57 -1.42 13.94
CA PRO A 115 1.46 -0.58 13.51
C PRO A 115 1.94 0.54 12.57
N GLY A 116 1.30 0.67 11.42
CA GLY A 116 1.73 1.55 10.32
C GLY A 116 2.29 0.79 9.12
N VAL A 117 2.64 -0.49 9.28
CA VAL A 117 2.89 -1.41 8.16
C VAL A 117 1.57 -2.04 7.73
N GLU A 118 1.09 -1.70 6.53
CA GLU A 118 -0.23 -2.14 6.04
C GLU A 118 -0.30 -3.63 5.70
N THR A 119 0.75 -4.15 5.05
CA THR A 119 0.85 -5.54 4.60
C THR A 119 2.29 -6.01 4.67
N THR A 120 2.46 -7.34 4.71
CA THR A 120 3.77 -7.97 4.60
C THR A 120 4.20 -7.97 3.13
N THR A 121 5.38 -7.42 2.86
CA THR A 121 5.98 -7.34 1.51
C THR A 121 7.41 -7.87 1.55
N GLY A 122 8.01 -8.09 0.39
CA GLY A 122 9.31 -8.74 0.26
C GLY A 122 9.36 -9.58 -1.01
N PRO A 123 8.43 -10.53 -1.19
CA PRO A 123 8.17 -11.12 -2.50
C PRO A 123 7.62 -10.04 -3.44
N LEU A 124 8.37 -9.73 -4.49
CA LEU A 124 8.07 -8.63 -5.41
C LEU A 124 6.74 -8.84 -6.15
N GLY A 125 6.08 -7.75 -6.51
CA GLY A 125 4.79 -7.72 -7.20
C GLY A 125 3.56 -7.99 -6.32
N GLN A 126 3.70 -8.76 -5.23
CA GLN A 126 2.62 -9.02 -4.27
C GLN A 126 2.06 -7.72 -3.66
N GLY A 127 2.93 -6.75 -3.34
CA GLY A 127 2.51 -5.48 -2.75
C GLY A 127 1.62 -4.66 -3.68
N VAL A 128 1.92 -4.63 -4.98
CA VAL A 128 1.02 -4.02 -5.99
C VAL A 128 -0.31 -4.76 -6.04
N GLY A 129 -0.31 -6.09 -6.03
CA GLY A 129 -1.54 -6.88 -5.97
C GLY A 129 -2.38 -6.60 -4.71
N ASN A 130 -1.74 -6.48 -3.55
CA ASN A 130 -2.42 -6.09 -2.30
C ASN A 130 -2.98 -4.67 -2.38
N ALA A 131 -2.28 -3.73 -3.01
CA ALA A 131 -2.74 -2.36 -3.21
C ALA A 131 -4.01 -2.32 -4.09
N VAL A 132 -4.04 -3.11 -5.16
CA VAL A 132 -5.25 -3.30 -5.99
C VAL A 132 -6.39 -3.88 -5.15
N GLY A 133 -6.11 -4.88 -4.30
CA GLY A 133 -7.09 -5.47 -3.39
C GLY A 133 -7.69 -4.48 -2.39
N LEU A 134 -6.86 -3.64 -1.75
CA LEU A 134 -7.31 -2.59 -0.84
C LEU A 134 -8.13 -1.52 -1.58
N ALA A 135 -7.71 -1.13 -2.78
CA ALA A 135 -8.41 -0.14 -3.58
C ALA A 135 -9.81 -0.64 -4.01
N LEU A 136 -9.89 -1.90 -4.42
CA LEU A 136 -11.15 -2.59 -4.70
C LEU A 136 -12.02 -2.70 -3.44
N ALA A 137 -11.45 -3.11 -2.31
CA ALA A 137 -12.17 -3.23 -1.06
C ALA A 137 -12.79 -1.92 -0.60
N GLN A 138 -12.07 -0.81 -0.75
CA GLN A 138 -12.62 0.51 -0.47
C GLN A 138 -13.86 0.80 -1.31
N LYS A 139 -13.83 0.54 -2.62
CA LYS A 139 -14.98 0.74 -3.51
C LYS A 139 -16.17 -0.14 -3.14
N LEU A 140 -15.91 -1.41 -2.83
CA LEU A 140 -16.93 -2.37 -2.39
C LEU A 140 -17.58 -1.95 -1.07
N LEU A 141 -16.79 -1.52 -0.08
CA LEU A 141 -17.28 -1.03 1.21
C LEU A 141 -18.04 0.30 1.04
N ALA A 142 -17.51 1.22 0.26
CA ALA A 142 -18.16 2.50 -0.06
C ALA A 142 -19.50 2.31 -0.77
N ALA A 143 -19.65 1.32 -1.66
CA ALA A 143 -20.93 1.04 -2.30
C ALA A 143 -21.98 0.47 -1.33
N ARG A 144 -21.54 -0.24 -0.27
CA ARG A 144 -22.42 -0.85 0.75
C ARG A 144 -22.80 0.14 1.86
N LEU A 145 -21.81 0.91 2.31
CA LEU A 145 -21.92 1.82 3.47
C LEU A 145 -22.19 3.26 3.06
N GLY A 146 -21.67 3.68 1.92
CA GLY A 146 -21.80 5.04 1.43
C GLY A 146 -23.20 5.39 0.93
N GLY A 147 -23.33 6.65 0.52
CA GLY A 147 -24.59 7.28 0.12
C GLY A 147 -25.13 8.19 1.23
N GLY A 148 -25.88 9.22 0.85
CA GLY A 148 -26.28 10.29 1.77
C GLY A 148 -25.21 11.38 1.79
N ASP A 149 -24.83 11.84 2.99
CA ASP A 149 -23.98 13.00 3.25
C ASP A 149 -22.54 12.65 3.67
N PHE A 150 -22.24 11.38 3.94
CA PHE A 150 -20.91 10.92 4.39
C PHE A 150 -20.61 9.48 3.95
N ASN A 151 -19.33 9.16 3.74
CA ASN A 151 -18.85 7.81 3.48
C ASN A 151 -17.80 7.42 4.53
N PRO A 152 -18.09 6.43 5.40
CA PRO A 152 -17.15 5.96 6.43
C PRO A 152 -15.83 5.41 5.88
N VAL A 153 -15.82 4.92 4.64
CA VAL A 153 -14.67 4.25 4.02
C VAL A 153 -14.38 4.92 2.69
N ASP A 154 -13.71 6.07 2.73
CA ASP A 154 -13.40 6.94 1.58
C ASP A 154 -11.90 7.08 1.31
N PHE A 155 -11.09 6.19 1.88
CA PHE A 155 -9.63 6.25 1.81
C PHE A 155 -9.06 6.00 0.41
N ARG A 156 -7.83 6.42 0.22
CA ARG A 156 -7.01 6.10 -0.96
C ARG A 156 -5.92 5.10 -0.64
N VAL A 157 -5.37 4.51 -1.69
CA VAL A 157 -4.28 3.55 -1.61
C VAL A 157 -3.11 4.07 -2.41
N PHE A 158 -1.97 4.17 -1.76
CA PHE A 158 -0.70 4.53 -2.34
C PHE A 158 0.24 3.33 -2.27
N ALA A 159 1.05 3.13 -3.30
CA ALA A 159 2.12 2.15 -3.27
C ALA A 159 3.41 2.68 -3.89
N ILE A 160 4.55 2.25 -3.38
CA ILE A 160 5.85 2.39 -4.06
C ILE A 160 6.26 1.03 -4.59
N ALA A 161 6.56 0.98 -5.89
CA ALA A 161 7.01 -0.22 -6.61
C ALA A 161 8.36 0.04 -7.28
N SER A 162 9.07 -1.03 -7.60
CA SER A 162 10.41 -1.02 -8.23
C SER A 162 10.39 -1.70 -9.59
N ASP A 163 11.52 -1.68 -10.30
CA ASP A 163 11.72 -2.46 -11.53
C ASP A 163 11.39 -3.95 -11.34
N GLY A 164 11.80 -4.52 -10.21
CA GLY A 164 11.53 -5.91 -9.88
C GLY A 164 10.04 -6.21 -9.73
N ASP A 165 9.26 -5.28 -9.16
CA ASP A 165 7.80 -5.39 -9.16
C ASP A 165 7.22 -5.33 -10.58
N MET A 166 7.77 -4.48 -11.45
CA MET A 166 7.28 -4.30 -12.83
C MET A 166 7.56 -5.51 -13.73
N MET A 167 8.62 -6.28 -13.44
CA MET A 167 8.96 -7.52 -14.15
C MET A 167 8.03 -8.70 -13.77
N GLU A 168 7.47 -8.69 -12.56
CA GLU A 168 6.68 -9.80 -12.06
C GLU A 168 5.31 -9.92 -12.78
N GLY A 169 4.98 -11.14 -13.20
CA GLY A 169 3.72 -11.44 -13.92
C GLY A 169 2.48 -11.09 -13.11
N ILE A 170 2.55 -11.28 -11.79
CA ILE A 170 1.46 -10.96 -10.85
C ILE A 170 1.09 -9.46 -10.87
N THR A 171 2.07 -8.58 -11.08
CA THR A 171 1.84 -7.13 -11.20
C THR A 171 1.05 -6.84 -12.47
N SER A 172 1.38 -7.50 -13.59
CA SER A 172 0.64 -7.36 -14.85
C SER A 172 -0.81 -7.84 -14.70
N GLU A 173 -1.03 -8.98 -14.05
CA GLU A 173 -2.37 -9.50 -13.76
C GLU A 173 -3.20 -8.50 -12.95
N ALA A 174 -2.64 -8.03 -11.82
CA ALA A 174 -3.33 -7.11 -10.91
C ALA A 174 -3.57 -5.74 -11.55
N ALA A 175 -2.58 -5.18 -12.26
CA ALA A 175 -2.70 -3.90 -12.93
C ALA A 175 -3.72 -3.93 -14.07
N SER A 176 -3.77 -5.03 -14.83
CA SER A 176 -4.78 -5.25 -15.86
C SER A 176 -6.20 -5.25 -15.26
N LEU A 177 -6.41 -5.93 -14.13
CA LEU A 177 -7.72 -5.94 -13.46
C LEU A 177 -8.07 -4.56 -12.85
N ALA A 178 -7.11 -3.86 -12.25
CA ALA A 178 -7.32 -2.54 -11.67
C ALA A 178 -7.75 -1.50 -12.72
N GLY A 179 -7.13 -1.54 -13.90
CA GLY A 179 -7.50 -0.70 -15.02
C GLY A 179 -8.88 -1.04 -15.56
N HIS A 180 -9.19 -2.33 -15.74
CA HIS A 180 -10.52 -2.81 -16.12
C HIS A 180 -11.62 -2.33 -15.16
N LEU A 181 -11.36 -2.38 -13.85
CA LEU A 181 -12.31 -1.97 -12.80
C LEU A 181 -12.33 -0.46 -12.54
N GLN A 182 -11.49 0.35 -13.20
CA GLN A 182 -11.46 1.80 -13.03
C GLN A 182 -11.23 2.22 -11.55
N LEU A 183 -10.18 1.66 -10.92
CA LEU A 183 -9.82 1.93 -9.53
C LEU A 183 -9.09 3.27 -9.34
N GLY A 184 -9.74 4.40 -9.64
CA GLY A 184 -9.16 5.76 -9.49
C GLY A 184 -8.90 6.25 -8.05
N ASN A 185 -8.92 5.35 -7.07
CA ASN A 185 -8.45 5.58 -5.71
C ASN A 185 -7.08 4.93 -5.44
N LEU A 186 -6.44 4.35 -6.46
CA LEU A 186 -5.11 3.75 -6.41
C LEU A 186 -4.08 4.63 -7.12
N VAL A 187 -2.97 4.91 -6.43
CA VAL A 187 -1.79 5.59 -6.97
C VAL A 187 -0.56 4.73 -6.70
N VAL A 188 0.17 4.39 -7.75
CA VAL A 188 1.45 3.67 -7.66
C VAL A 188 2.55 4.62 -8.12
N ILE A 189 3.55 4.84 -7.27
CA ILE A 189 4.79 5.51 -7.63
C ILE A 189 5.79 4.42 -7.97
N TYR A 190 6.25 4.40 -9.20
CA TYR A 190 7.27 3.48 -9.69
C TYR A 190 8.62 4.17 -9.61
N ASP A 191 9.50 3.61 -8.77
CA ASP A 191 10.92 3.95 -8.69
C ASP A 191 11.63 3.44 -9.95
N ASP A 192 11.69 4.28 -10.97
CA ASP A 192 12.30 3.99 -12.26
C ASP A 192 13.76 4.44 -12.21
N ASN A 193 14.61 3.66 -11.54
CA ASN A 193 16.03 3.97 -11.31
C ASN A 193 17.00 3.23 -12.24
N HIS A 194 16.47 2.36 -13.11
CA HIS A 194 17.21 1.55 -14.07
C HIS A 194 18.22 0.55 -13.49
N ILE A 195 18.14 0.19 -12.21
CA ILE A 195 19.04 -0.76 -11.55
C ILE A 195 18.24 -1.89 -10.89
N SER A 196 18.60 -3.14 -11.22
CA SER A 196 18.20 -4.33 -10.49
C SER A 196 19.37 -4.90 -9.68
N ILE A 197 19.17 -6.04 -8.99
CA ILE A 197 20.22 -6.69 -8.20
C ILE A 197 21.46 -7.00 -9.04
N GLU A 198 21.28 -7.49 -10.28
CA GLU A 198 22.38 -7.96 -11.12
C GLU A 198 23.11 -6.83 -11.87
N GLY A 199 22.57 -5.61 -11.86
CA GLY A 199 23.13 -4.51 -12.64
C GLY A 199 22.07 -3.61 -13.28
N PRO A 200 22.41 -2.96 -14.40
CA PRO A 200 21.45 -2.20 -15.19
C PRO A 200 20.26 -3.07 -15.63
N THR A 201 19.06 -2.52 -15.52
CA THR A 201 17.81 -3.16 -15.97
C THR A 201 17.88 -3.62 -17.42
N THR A 202 18.63 -2.92 -18.29
CA THR A 202 18.82 -3.28 -19.70
C THR A 202 19.36 -4.69 -19.94
N LEU A 203 19.89 -5.37 -18.91
CA LEU A 203 20.26 -6.79 -18.98
C LEU A 203 19.06 -7.71 -19.22
N ALA A 204 17.88 -7.39 -18.67
CA ALA A 204 16.70 -8.27 -18.70
C ALA A 204 15.34 -7.54 -18.81
N PHE A 205 15.33 -6.21 -18.78
CA PHE A 205 14.12 -5.38 -18.76
C PHE A 205 14.35 -4.13 -19.61
N SER A 206 13.66 -4.06 -20.74
CA SER A 206 13.78 -2.98 -21.74
C SER A 206 12.44 -2.59 -22.37
N GLU A 207 11.35 -3.06 -21.77
CA GLU A 207 10.00 -2.64 -22.18
C GLU A 207 9.64 -1.26 -21.61
N ASP A 208 8.65 -0.62 -22.22
CA ASP A 208 8.07 0.61 -21.69
C ASP A 208 6.93 0.27 -20.70
N ALA A 209 7.27 0.22 -19.42
CA ALA A 209 6.30 -0.04 -18.35
C ALA A 209 5.15 0.99 -18.36
N GLY A 210 5.46 2.26 -18.64
CA GLY A 210 4.46 3.32 -18.76
C GLY A 210 3.45 3.04 -19.88
N ALA A 211 3.93 2.68 -21.07
CA ALA A 211 3.07 2.30 -22.19
C ALA A 211 2.24 1.03 -21.89
N ARG A 212 2.82 0.02 -21.23
CA ARG A 212 2.09 -1.18 -20.79
C ARG A 212 0.95 -0.83 -19.83
N PHE A 213 1.19 0.03 -18.85
CA PHE A 213 0.15 0.48 -17.92
C PHE A 213 -0.91 1.36 -18.61
N ALA A 214 -0.52 2.21 -19.55
CA ALA A 214 -1.46 2.96 -20.37
C ALA A 214 -2.39 2.02 -21.16
N ALA A 215 -1.85 0.93 -21.71
CA ALA A 215 -2.64 -0.10 -22.39
C ALA A 215 -3.62 -0.85 -21.46
N TYR A 216 -3.29 -0.98 -20.16
CA TYR A 216 -4.24 -1.46 -19.15
C TYR A 216 -5.33 -0.46 -18.79
N GLY A 217 -5.24 0.80 -19.22
CA GLY A 217 -6.20 1.86 -18.92
C GLY A 217 -5.84 2.73 -17.71
N TRP A 218 -4.56 2.78 -17.33
CA TRP A 218 -4.08 3.65 -16.24
C TRP A 218 -3.84 5.09 -16.72
N GLN A 219 -3.92 6.05 -15.81
CA GLN A 219 -3.27 7.35 -16.00
C GLN A 219 -1.78 7.16 -15.77
N VAL A 220 -0.94 7.60 -16.71
CA VAL A 220 0.52 7.46 -16.60
C VAL A 220 1.15 8.84 -16.64
N GLN A 221 2.08 9.08 -15.72
CA GLN A 221 2.84 10.32 -15.60
C GLN A 221 4.33 9.98 -15.52
N HIS A 222 5.19 10.82 -16.11
CA HIS A 222 6.64 10.70 -16.01
C HIS A 222 7.17 11.97 -15.37
N ILE A 223 7.97 11.84 -14.33
CA ILE A 223 8.53 12.96 -13.58
C ILE A 223 10.00 12.72 -13.24
N ASP A 224 10.73 13.80 -12.96
CA ASP A 224 11.94 13.73 -12.16
C ASP A 224 11.54 13.43 -10.71
N GLY A 225 11.98 12.30 -10.17
CA GLY A 225 11.67 11.86 -8.81
C GLY A 225 12.44 12.58 -7.72
N HIS A 226 13.32 13.53 -8.07
CA HIS A 226 14.07 14.40 -7.15
C HIS A 226 13.56 15.85 -7.17
N ASP A 227 12.64 16.20 -8.07
CA ASP A 227 11.98 17.50 -8.11
C ASP A 227 10.69 17.48 -7.28
N HIS A 228 10.71 18.10 -6.10
CA HIS A 228 9.56 18.12 -5.18
C HIS A 228 8.33 18.79 -5.80
N ASP A 229 8.48 19.81 -6.63
CA ASP A 229 7.35 20.48 -7.28
C ASP A 229 6.73 19.55 -8.35
N ALA A 230 7.56 18.81 -9.08
CA ALA A 230 7.08 17.80 -10.02
C ALA A 230 6.35 16.64 -9.32
N ILE A 231 6.86 16.18 -8.17
CA ILE A 231 6.22 15.14 -7.35
C ILE A 231 4.85 15.63 -6.84
N VAL A 232 4.79 16.84 -6.27
CA VAL A 232 3.55 17.46 -5.78
C VAL A 232 2.52 17.54 -6.91
N ALA A 233 2.90 18.11 -8.05
CA ALA A 233 2.00 18.25 -9.19
C ALA A 233 1.52 16.89 -9.72
N ALA A 234 2.36 15.85 -9.70
CA ALA A 234 1.98 14.52 -10.14
C ALA A 234 0.98 13.84 -9.19
N LEU A 235 1.19 13.97 -7.88
CA LEU A 235 0.27 13.47 -6.87
C LEU A 235 -1.07 14.21 -6.93
N GLU A 236 -1.07 15.54 -7.08
CA GLU A 236 -2.30 16.32 -7.27
C GLU A 236 -3.09 15.86 -8.50
N ARG A 237 -2.43 15.65 -9.64
CA ARG A 237 -3.07 15.12 -10.86
C ARG A 237 -3.60 13.71 -10.67
N ALA A 238 -2.88 12.85 -9.96
CA ALA A 238 -3.33 11.49 -9.64
C ALA A 238 -4.55 11.50 -8.70
N LEU A 239 -4.62 12.44 -7.76
CA LEU A 239 -5.78 12.61 -6.87
C LEU A 239 -6.98 13.26 -7.56
N ALA A 240 -6.75 14.07 -8.59
CA ALA A 240 -7.79 14.66 -9.42
C ALA A 240 -8.43 13.63 -10.39
N GLU A 241 -7.65 12.64 -10.85
CA GLU A 241 -8.17 11.51 -11.61
C GLU A 241 -9.01 10.60 -10.69
N ARG A 242 -10.29 10.42 -11.02
CA ARG A 242 -11.24 9.66 -10.20
C ARG A 242 -11.66 8.33 -10.83
N ARG A 243 -11.36 8.14 -12.12
CA ARG A 243 -11.78 6.96 -12.89
C ARG A 243 -10.63 5.99 -13.09
N ARG A 244 -9.44 6.46 -13.46
CA ARG A 244 -8.32 5.55 -13.75
C ARG A 244 -7.38 5.42 -12.56
N PRO A 245 -6.89 4.21 -12.24
CA PRO A 245 -5.73 4.10 -11.35
C PRO A 245 -4.53 4.85 -11.97
N SER A 246 -3.65 5.36 -11.13
CA SER A 246 -2.53 6.22 -11.55
C SER A 246 -1.19 5.54 -11.35
N LEU A 247 -0.33 5.56 -12.38
CA LEU A 247 1.08 5.22 -12.31
C LEU A 247 1.90 6.51 -12.48
N ILE A 248 2.77 6.80 -11.52
CA ILE A 248 3.75 7.86 -11.60
C ILE A 248 5.11 7.19 -11.77
N CYS A 249 5.64 7.19 -13.00
CA CYS A 249 7.01 6.78 -13.29
C CYS A 249 7.96 7.89 -12.83
N ALA A 250 8.56 7.71 -11.65
CA ALA A 250 9.50 8.65 -11.08
C ALA A 250 10.91 8.23 -11.47
N ARG A 251 11.55 9.02 -12.34
CA ARG A 251 12.96 8.81 -12.68
C ARG A 251 13.80 9.17 -11.45
N THR A 252 14.47 8.20 -10.84
CA THR A 252 15.37 8.43 -9.70
C THR A 252 16.77 7.89 -9.96
N HIS A 253 17.67 8.16 -9.02
CA HIS A 253 18.99 7.56 -8.93
C HIS A 253 19.08 6.66 -7.71
N ILE A 254 19.46 5.38 -7.88
CA ILE A 254 19.70 4.49 -6.74
C ILE A 254 20.87 5.04 -5.91
N ALA A 255 20.75 5.01 -4.58
CA ALA A 255 21.73 5.61 -3.67
C ALA A 255 22.01 7.10 -3.96
N TYR A 256 20.97 7.85 -4.35
CA TYR A 256 21.07 9.27 -4.66
C TYR A 256 21.82 10.07 -3.58
N LYS A 257 22.70 10.98 -4.04
CA LYS A 257 23.65 11.79 -3.26
C LYS A 257 24.83 11.04 -2.64
N SER A 258 24.91 9.70 -2.74
CA SER A 258 26.11 8.95 -2.32
C SER A 258 27.28 9.25 -3.26
N PRO A 259 28.39 9.87 -2.80
CA PRO A 259 29.46 10.30 -3.68
C PRO A 259 30.11 9.19 -4.53
N GLY A 260 30.25 7.98 -3.99
CA GLY A 260 30.91 6.84 -4.61
C GLY A 260 29.99 5.68 -4.96
N LYS A 261 28.71 5.72 -4.56
CA LYS A 261 27.76 4.60 -4.73
C LYS A 261 26.49 4.92 -5.50
N GLN A 262 26.23 6.19 -5.83
CA GLN A 262 25.08 6.55 -6.66
C GLN A 262 25.12 5.81 -8.02
N ASP A 263 23.95 5.35 -8.49
CA ASP A 263 23.76 4.61 -9.75
C ASP A 263 24.54 3.28 -9.83
N SER A 264 25.06 2.80 -8.69
CA SER A 264 25.76 1.52 -8.60
C SER A 264 24.83 0.42 -8.12
N ALA A 265 24.79 -0.71 -8.85
CA ALA A 265 24.12 -1.92 -8.37
C ALA A 265 24.67 -2.43 -7.03
N SER A 266 25.93 -2.10 -6.70
CA SER A 266 26.52 -2.45 -5.39
C SER A 266 25.83 -1.75 -4.21
N ALA A 267 25.05 -0.70 -4.45
CA ALA A 267 24.27 -0.02 -3.43
C ALA A 267 22.87 -0.63 -3.22
N HIS A 268 22.50 -1.65 -4.01
CA HIS A 268 21.19 -2.27 -3.92
C HIS A 268 21.01 -3.03 -2.60
N GLY A 269 21.87 -4.00 -2.28
CA GLY A 269 21.65 -4.97 -1.21
C GLY A 269 22.78 -5.12 -0.19
N ALA A 270 23.66 -4.12 -0.09
CA ALA A 270 24.75 -4.11 0.88
C ALA A 270 24.86 -2.73 1.55
N PRO A 271 25.37 -2.66 2.79
CA PRO A 271 25.73 -1.39 3.42
C PRO A 271 26.66 -0.55 2.53
N LEU A 272 26.55 0.78 2.64
CA LEU A 272 27.40 1.70 1.89
C LEU A 272 28.89 1.51 2.25
N GLY A 273 29.17 1.23 3.53
CA GLY A 273 30.50 1.25 4.13
C GLY A 273 30.71 2.52 4.95
N ALA A 274 31.50 2.41 6.03
CA ALA A 274 31.68 3.51 6.99
C ALA A 274 32.25 4.78 6.34
N GLU A 275 33.25 4.65 5.48
CA GLU A 275 33.87 5.79 4.78
C GLU A 275 32.87 6.50 3.84
N GLU A 276 32.09 5.72 3.08
CA GLU A 276 31.08 6.26 2.17
C GLU A 276 29.93 6.94 2.92
N LEU A 277 29.49 6.36 4.04
CA LEU A 277 28.45 6.95 4.88
C LEU A 277 28.91 8.25 5.54
N GLN A 278 30.15 8.33 6.04
CA GLN A 278 30.74 9.58 6.54
C GLN A 278 30.86 10.62 5.42
N ALA A 279 31.30 10.22 4.22
CA ALA A 279 31.38 11.10 3.07
C ALA A 279 30.00 11.65 2.66
N LEU A 280 28.96 10.80 2.66
CA LEU A 280 27.58 11.20 2.45
C LEU A 280 27.14 12.22 3.50
N LYS A 281 27.30 11.92 4.80
CA LYS A 281 26.95 12.86 5.89
C LYS A 281 27.63 14.22 5.72
N ARG A 282 28.94 14.23 5.44
CA ARG A 282 29.71 15.46 5.15
C ARG A 282 29.13 16.23 3.96
N SER A 283 28.82 15.53 2.86
CA SER A 283 28.29 16.17 1.64
C SER A 283 26.91 16.83 1.86
N LEU A 284 26.13 16.30 2.80
CA LEU A 284 24.81 16.82 3.18
C LEU A 284 24.87 17.83 4.33
N GLY A 285 26.05 18.11 4.89
CA GLY A 285 26.21 19.00 6.04
C GLY A 285 25.74 18.41 7.37
N PHE A 286 25.60 17.08 7.47
CA PHE A 286 25.24 16.38 8.70
C PHE A 286 26.50 16.04 9.54
N PRO A 287 26.38 15.91 10.88
CA PRO A 287 27.51 15.48 11.70
C PRO A 287 27.97 14.06 11.34
N GLU A 288 29.23 13.93 10.92
CA GLU A 288 29.78 12.69 10.34
C GLU A 288 29.69 11.47 11.29
N GLU A 289 29.93 11.69 12.58
CA GLU A 289 29.97 10.65 13.61
C GLU A 289 28.60 10.39 14.29
N ALA A 290 27.57 11.18 13.96
CA ALA A 290 26.26 11.00 14.59
C ALA A 290 25.48 9.86 13.90
N GLU A 291 25.06 8.86 14.67
CA GLU A 291 24.11 7.85 14.22
C GLU A 291 22.67 8.27 14.52
N PHE A 292 21.76 8.03 13.59
CA PHE A 292 20.33 8.28 13.72
C PHE A 292 20.02 9.74 14.11
N HIS A 293 20.75 10.69 13.53
CA HIS A 293 20.56 12.11 13.79
C HIS A 293 19.32 12.63 13.06
N VAL A 294 18.43 13.30 13.80
CA VAL A 294 17.30 14.04 13.24
C VAL A 294 17.49 15.53 13.55
N PRO A 295 17.66 16.39 12.53
CA PRO A 295 17.77 17.83 12.75
C PRO A 295 16.56 18.41 13.47
N GLU A 296 16.77 19.43 14.30
CA GLU A 296 15.70 20.10 15.07
C GLU A 296 14.56 20.58 14.15
N GLN A 297 14.90 21.21 13.03
CA GLN A 297 13.92 21.67 12.04
C GLN A 297 13.03 20.55 11.48
N VAL A 298 13.56 19.34 11.32
CA VAL A 298 12.78 18.17 10.87
C VAL A 298 11.89 17.66 11.99
N GLN A 299 12.38 17.65 13.24
CA GLN A 299 11.55 17.30 14.41
C GLN A 299 10.40 18.28 14.58
N GLU A 300 10.67 19.58 14.48
CA GLU A 300 9.67 20.65 14.54
C GLU A 300 8.65 20.53 13.41
N PHE A 301 9.11 20.25 12.19
CA PHE A 301 8.24 20.06 11.03
C PHE A 301 7.20 18.95 11.26
N PHE A 302 7.64 17.74 11.64
CA PHE A 302 6.71 16.64 11.91
C PHE A 302 5.87 16.88 13.17
N SER A 303 6.43 17.51 14.21
CA SER A 303 5.66 17.89 15.40
C SER A 303 4.55 18.88 15.07
N GLY A 304 4.77 19.78 14.11
CA GLY A 304 3.78 20.71 13.59
C GLY A 304 2.69 20.07 12.72
N LEU A 305 2.97 18.95 12.05
CA LEU A 305 1.98 18.23 11.24
C LEU A 305 1.03 17.36 12.07
N ARG A 306 1.51 16.79 13.19
CA ARG A 306 0.73 15.85 14.02
C ARG A 306 -0.63 16.39 14.51
N PRO A 307 -0.76 17.64 14.98
CA PRO A 307 -2.06 18.20 15.34
C PRO A 307 -3.07 18.17 14.19
N GLY A 308 -2.65 18.53 12.97
CA GLY A 308 -3.54 18.53 11.79
C GLY A 308 -3.99 17.12 11.40
N TRP A 309 -3.11 16.13 11.52
CA TRP A 309 -3.45 14.71 11.34
C TRP A 309 -4.47 14.23 12.38
N GLN A 310 -4.25 14.57 13.65
CA GLN A 310 -5.15 14.25 14.74
C GLN A 310 -6.53 14.91 14.56
N GLU A 311 -6.56 16.19 14.18
CA GLU A 311 -7.78 16.94 13.87
C GLU A 311 -8.54 16.31 12.71
N GLY A 312 -7.85 15.89 11.65
CA GLY A 312 -8.45 15.18 10.51
C GLY A 312 -9.15 13.88 10.92
N ARG A 313 -8.52 13.06 11.78
CA ARG A 313 -9.15 11.87 12.35
C ARG A 313 -10.35 12.25 13.24
N GLN A 314 -10.18 13.20 14.16
CA GLN A 314 -11.25 13.60 15.09
C GLN A 314 -12.48 14.12 14.34
N LYS A 315 -12.28 14.89 13.28
CA LYS A 315 -13.36 15.34 12.39
C LYS A 315 -14.06 14.15 11.74
N TRP A 316 -13.30 13.18 11.21
CA TRP A 316 -13.90 11.96 10.64
C TRP A 316 -14.69 11.17 11.70
N GLU A 317 -14.22 11.09 12.95
CA GLU A 317 -14.93 10.40 14.04
C GLU A 317 -16.25 11.10 14.39
N GLN A 318 -16.25 12.43 14.42
CA GLN A 318 -17.48 13.23 14.62
C GLN A 318 -18.47 13.05 13.46
N ASP A 319 -17.98 13.12 12.21
CA ASP A 319 -18.80 12.93 11.02
C ASP A 319 -19.38 11.50 10.97
N LEU A 320 -18.60 10.49 11.35
CA LEU A 320 -19.06 9.11 11.47
C LEU A 320 -20.15 8.96 12.54
N ALA A 321 -19.95 9.52 13.73
CA ALA A 321 -20.93 9.43 14.81
C ALA A 321 -22.27 10.06 14.41
N ALA A 322 -22.22 11.25 13.79
CA ALA A 322 -23.40 11.95 13.31
C ALA A 322 -24.10 11.19 12.17
N TRP A 323 -23.33 10.59 11.26
CA TRP A 323 -23.85 9.73 10.20
C TRP A 323 -24.52 8.47 10.75
N GLN A 324 -23.93 7.83 11.78
CA GLN A 324 -24.51 6.65 12.42
C GLN A 324 -25.85 6.94 13.08
N GLU A 325 -26.01 8.11 13.69
CA GLU A 325 -27.28 8.56 14.28
C GLU A 325 -28.36 8.80 13.21
N ARG A 326 -27.99 9.41 12.08
CA ARG A 326 -28.93 9.68 10.96
C ARG A 326 -29.30 8.42 10.16
N HIS A 327 -28.43 7.42 10.12
CA HIS A 327 -28.58 6.21 9.30
C HIS A 327 -28.45 4.92 10.12
N PRO A 328 -29.37 4.63 11.05
CA PRO A 328 -29.24 3.51 12.00
C PRO A 328 -29.09 2.13 11.32
N ASP A 329 -29.77 1.90 10.21
CA ASP A 329 -29.64 0.63 9.44
C ASP A 329 -28.24 0.47 8.85
N ARG A 330 -27.66 1.56 8.33
CA ARG A 330 -26.29 1.54 7.80
C ARG A 330 -25.24 1.54 8.91
N ALA A 331 -25.52 2.13 10.07
CA ALA A 331 -24.68 2.01 11.25
C ALA A 331 -24.64 0.54 11.74
N SER A 332 -25.77 -0.17 11.67
CA SER A 332 -25.84 -1.61 11.93
C SER A 332 -24.99 -2.40 10.93
N LEU A 333 -25.12 -2.10 9.62
CA LEU A 333 -24.28 -2.71 8.59
C LEU A 333 -22.79 -2.40 8.77
N TYR A 334 -22.44 -1.16 9.13
CA TYR A 334 -21.07 -0.73 9.44
C TYR A 334 -20.46 -1.61 10.53
N ARG A 335 -21.18 -1.82 11.63
CA ARG A 335 -20.73 -2.69 12.72
C ARG A 335 -20.57 -4.15 12.29
N ARG A 336 -21.46 -4.66 11.43
CA ARG A 336 -21.37 -6.03 10.89
C ARG A 336 -20.23 -6.22 9.88
N LEU A 337 -19.81 -5.17 9.19
CA LEU A 337 -18.73 -5.22 8.22
C LEU A 337 -17.37 -5.01 8.90
N LEU A 338 -17.22 -3.94 9.67
CA LEU A 338 -15.94 -3.48 10.21
C LEU A 338 -15.76 -3.79 11.71
N GLY A 339 -16.77 -4.35 12.36
CA GLY A 339 -16.68 -4.82 13.74
C GLY A 339 -16.03 -6.20 13.82
N PRO A 340 -15.57 -6.60 15.02
CA PRO A 340 -14.87 -7.88 15.22
C PRO A 340 -15.81 -9.10 15.28
N GLU A 341 -17.13 -8.89 15.21
CA GLU A 341 -18.13 -9.92 15.52
C GLU A 341 -18.66 -10.63 14.27
N LEU A 342 -18.51 -11.95 14.24
CA LEU A 342 -19.30 -12.81 13.36
C LEU A 342 -20.62 -13.20 14.06
N PRO A 343 -21.69 -13.54 13.31
CA PRO A 343 -22.90 -14.07 13.91
C PRO A 343 -22.60 -15.33 14.74
N ALA A 344 -23.01 -15.36 16.02
CA ALA A 344 -22.74 -16.49 16.92
C ALA A 344 -23.28 -17.82 16.35
N GLU A 345 -24.45 -17.77 15.72
CA GLU A 345 -25.14 -18.91 15.11
C GLU A 345 -24.63 -19.24 13.69
N LEU A 346 -23.52 -18.65 13.25
CA LEU A 346 -23.04 -18.80 11.87
C LEU A 346 -22.80 -20.27 11.52
N LEU A 347 -22.05 -20.99 12.37
CA LEU A 347 -21.74 -22.40 12.10
C LEU A 347 -23.01 -23.26 12.05
N ASP A 348 -23.90 -23.11 13.02
CA ASP A 348 -25.16 -23.85 13.11
C ASP A 348 -26.10 -23.54 11.93
N ALA A 349 -26.01 -22.34 11.37
CA ALA A 349 -26.75 -21.97 10.17
C ALA A 349 -26.11 -22.47 8.86
N LEU A 350 -24.78 -22.68 8.82
CA LEU A 350 -24.06 -23.14 7.63
C LEU A 350 -24.07 -24.66 7.48
N LEU A 351 -23.97 -25.42 8.57
CA LEU A 351 -23.88 -26.88 8.54
C LEU A 351 -25.06 -27.55 7.80
N PRO A 352 -26.32 -27.17 8.02
CA PRO A 352 -27.44 -27.78 7.29
C PRO A 352 -27.42 -27.50 5.79
N ALA A 353 -26.78 -26.41 5.36
CA ALA A 353 -26.72 -26.02 3.95
C ALA A 353 -25.83 -26.96 3.10
N ALA A 354 -24.91 -27.70 3.73
CA ALA A 354 -24.15 -28.74 3.05
C ALA A 354 -24.99 -30.00 2.74
N GLY A 355 -26.13 -30.18 3.42
CA GLY A 355 -26.96 -31.38 3.32
C GLY A 355 -26.28 -32.65 3.85
N THR A 356 -26.99 -33.78 3.77
CA THR A 356 -26.49 -35.11 4.16
C THR A 356 -26.38 -36.07 2.97
N GLU A 357 -26.81 -35.65 1.79
CA GLU A 357 -26.78 -36.47 0.58
C GLU A 357 -25.37 -36.51 -0.04
N ALA A 358 -25.03 -37.62 -0.67
CA ALA A 358 -23.76 -37.76 -1.38
C ALA A 358 -23.71 -36.81 -2.60
N GLY A 359 -22.63 -36.04 -2.72
CA GLY A 359 -22.43 -35.11 -3.82
C GLY A 359 -20.98 -34.71 -4.00
N ALA A 360 -20.66 -34.12 -5.14
CA ALA A 360 -19.34 -33.55 -5.35
C ALA A 360 -19.12 -32.40 -4.35
N THR A 361 -18.02 -32.42 -3.59
CA THR A 361 -17.75 -31.44 -2.52
C THR A 361 -17.76 -29.99 -3.00
N ARG A 362 -17.38 -29.72 -4.25
CA ARG A 362 -17.53 -28.40 -4.88
C ARG A 362 -18.98 -27.92 -4.96
N ALA A 363 -19.94 -28.81 -5.22
CA ALA A 363 -21.36 -28.47 -5.27
C ALA A 363 -21.90 -28.18 -3.87
N LEU A 364 -21.47 -28.96 -2.86
CA LEU A 364 -21.80 -28.74 -1.45
C LEU A 364 -21.21 -27.41 -0.95
N SER A 365 -19.96 -27.11 -1.32
CA SER A 365 -19.31 -25.81 -1.07
C SER A 365 -20.12 -24.66 -1.68
N GLY A 366 -20.59 -24.80 -2.92
CA GLY A 366 -21.46 -23.80 -3.55
C GLY A 366 -22.80 -23.58 -2.83
N GLN A 367 -23.39 -24.62 -2.22
CA GLN A 367 -24.60 -24.51 -1.40
C GLN A 367 -24.32 -23.76 -0.09
N VAL A 368 -23.25 -24.14 0.60
CA VAL A 368 -22.79 -23.44 1.82
C VAL A 368 -22.46 -21.99 1.53
N LEU A 369 -21.86 -21.69 0.37
CA LEU A 369 -21.57 -20.33 -0.06
C LEU A 369 -22.85 -19.48 -0.20
N GLN A 370 -23.95 -20.05 -0.71
CA GLN A 370 -25.22 -19.30 -0.79
C GLN A 370 -25.72 -18.92 0.60
N ARG A 371 -25.69 -19.87 1.55
CA ARG A 371 -26.13 -19.62 2.91
C ARG A 371 -25.22 -18.63 3.63
N ALA A 372 -23.92 -18.74 3.44
CA ALA A 372 -22.95 -17.77 3.96
C ALA A 372 -23.21 -16.37 3.39
N ALA A 373 -23.57 -16.27 2.11
CA ALA A 373 -23.86 -15.00 1.47
C ALA A 373 -25.05 -14.27 2.10
N GLU A 374 -26.09 -14.99 2.53
CA GLU A 374 -27.25 -14.40 3.23
C GLU A 374 -26.88 -13.84 4.62
N LEU A 375 -25.93 -14.48 5.31
CA LEU A 375 -25.58 -14.17 6.70
C LEU A 375 -24.43 -13.16 6.82
N LEU A 376 -23.53 -13.13 5.84
CA LEU A 376 -22.29 -12.36 5.86
C LEU A 376 -22.31 -11.26 4.79
N PRO A 377 -22.62 -10.00 5.14
CA PRO A 377 -22.70 -8.91 4.17
C PRO A 377 -21.34 -8.56 3.56
N GLY A 378 -20.26 -8.90 4.26
CA GLY A 378 -18.88 -8.72 3.81
C GLY A 378 -18.37 -9.83 2.88
N LEU A 379 -19.12 -10.93 2.70
CA LEU A 379 -18.70 -12.02 1.83
C LEU A 379 -18.83 -11.60 0.36
N VAL A 380 -17.70 -11.57 -0.34
CA VAL A 380 -17.55 -11.13 -1.74
C VAL A 380 -16.39 -11.88 -2.35
N GLY A 381 -16.48 -12.26 -3.62
CA GLY A 381 -15.44 -13.09 -4.20
C GLY A 381 -15.85 -13.64 -5.55
N GLY A 382 -15.12 -14.64 -6.03
CA GLY A 382 -15.44 -15.24 -7.31
C GLY A 382 -14.41 -16.26 -7.75
N SER A 383 -14.01 -16.20 -9.01
CA SER A 383 -13.16 -17.22 -9.61
C SER A 383 -12.22 -16.64 -10.65
N ALA A 384 -11.08 -17.31 -10.83
CA ALA A 384 -10.22 -17.13 -11.98
C ALA A 384 -10.84 -17.81 -13.22
N ASP A 385 -11.88 -17.19 -13.80
CA ASP A 385 -12.63 -17.65 -14.99
C ASP A 385 -13.31 -19.04 -14.89
N LEU A 386 -13.37 -19.61 -13.68
CA LEU A 386 -13.85 -20.98 -13.45
C LEU A 386 -15.11 -21.03 -12.57
N ALA A 387 -15.87 -19.95 -12.46
CA ALA A 387 -17.01 -19.87 -11.53
C ALA A 387 -18.06 -21.00 -11.71
N PRO A 388 -18.46 -21.38 -12.94
CA PRO A 388 -19.38 -22.51 -13.14
C PRO A 388 -18.78 -23.86 -12.74
N SER A 389 -17.46 -24.02 -12.84
CA SER A 389 -16.73 -25.25 -12.52
C SER A 389 -16.49 -25.40 -11.02
N ASN A 390 -16.16 -24.29 -10.35
CA ASN A 390 -15.86 -24.21 -8.93
C ASN A 390 -17.11 -24.04 -8.06
N LYS A 391 -18.25 -23.68 -8.67
CA LYS A 391 -19.54 -23.41 -7.99
C LYS A 391 -19.45 -22.22 -7.03
N THR A 392 -18.75 -21.18 -7.45
CA THR A 392 -18.40 -20.01 -6.64
C THR A 392 -19.27 -18.77 -6.90
N GLU A 393 -20.28 -18.87 -7.76
CA GLU A 393 -21.24 -17.78 -7.98
C GLU A 393 -22.19 -17.64 -6.78
N ILE A 394 -22.36 -16.42 -6.28
CA ILE A 394 -23.45 -16.05 -5.36
C ILE A 394 -24.68 -15.71 -6.21
N LYS A 395 -25.65 -16.62 -6.22
CA LYS A 395 -26.88 -16.48 -7.00
C LYS A 395 -27.70 -15.29 -6.51
N GLY A 396 -28.35 -14.61 -7.45
CA GLY A 396 -29.16 -13.41 -7.15
C GLY A 396 -28.34 -12.17 -6.80
N SER A 397 -27.01 -12.24 -6.78
CA SER A 397 -26.13 -11.07 -6.64
C SER A 397 -25.55 -10.64 -7.98
N SER A 398 -25.42 -9.33 -8.18
CA SER A 398 -24.80 -8.77 -9.38
C SER A 398 -23.28 -9.00 -9.41
N SER A 399 -22.73 -8.89 -10.62
CA SER A 399 -21.28 -8.82 -10.81
C SER A 399 -20.74 -7.47 -10.35
N VAL A 400 -19.51 -7.46 -9.85
CA VAL A 400 -18.76 -6.23 -9.61
C VAL A 400 -18.22 -5.75 -10.96
N THR A 401 -18.49 -4.49 -11.30
CA THR A 401 -18.06 -3.89 -12.57
C THR A 401 -17.56 -2.47 -12.36
N ALA A 402 -16.84 -1.93 -13.35
CA ALA A 402 -16.47 -0.52 -13.34
C ALA A 402 -17.74 0.36 -13.26
N GLY A 403 -17.84 1.17 -12.20
CA GLY A 403 -18.98 2.05 -11.97
C GLY A 403 -20.11 1.44 -11.13
N ASP A 404 -20.14 0.12 -10.93
CA ASP A 404 -21.05 -0.54 -9.99
C ASP A 404 -20.30 -1.57 -9.13
N PHE A 405 -19.98 -1.14 -7.90
CA PHE A 405 -19.30 -1.95 -6.89
C PHE A 405 -20.27 -2.51 -5.83
N SER A 406 -21.59 -2.42 -6.06
CA SER A 406 -22.59 -3.00 -5.16
C SER A 406 -22.65 -4.54 -5.24
N GLY A 407 -22.16 -5.10 -6.33
CA GLY A 407 -22.12 -6.54 -6.60
C GLY A 407 -21.27 -7.35 -5.62
N ARG A 408 -21.38 -8.68 -5.75
CA ARG A 408 -20.67 -9.66 -4.91
C ARG A 408 -19.89 -10.70 -5.70
N ASN A 409 -20.16 -10.80 -7.00
CA ASN A 409 -19.47 -11.74 -7.90
C ASN A 409 -18.31 -11.00 -8.61
N LEU A 410 -17.08 -11.33 -8.24
CA LEU A 410 -15.85 -10.83 -8.85
C LEU A 410 -15.39 -11.76 -9.98
N HIS A 411 -15.06 -11.16 -11.12
CA HIS A 411 -14.49 -11.87 -12.26
C HIS A 411 -13.01 -11.53 -12.36
N PHE A 412 -12.16 -12.41 -11.82
CA PHE A 412 -10.71 -12.17 -11.83
C PHE A 412 -10.09 -12.38 -13.22
N GLY A 413 -10.77 -13.10 -14.13
CA GLY A 413 -10.18 -13.61 -15.36
C GLY A 413 -9.17 -14.72 -15.10
N VAL A 414 -8.39 -15.13 -16.09
CA VAL A 414 -7.35 -16.17 -15.94
C VAL A 414 -6.11 -15.54 -15.28
N ARG A 415 -6.21 -15.31 -13.96
CA ARG A 415 -5.26 -14.53 -13.15
C ARG A 415 -5.16 -15.10 -11.74
N GLU A 416 -4.76 -16.35 -11.60
CA GLU A 416 -4.74 -17.07 -10.32
C GLU A 416 -3.86 -16.38 -9.28
N HIS A 417 -2.65 -15.97 -9.68
CA HIS A 417 -1.70 -15.36 -8.76
C HIS A 417 -2.16 -13.95 -8.35
N GLY A 418 -2.62 -13.15 -9.33
CA GLY A 418 -3.21 -11.84 -9.11
C GLY A 418 -4.48 -11.90 -8.24
N MET A 419 -5.33 -12.91 -8.45
CA MET A 419 -6.49 -13.19 -7.59
C MET A 419 -6.05 -13.39 -6.13
N GLY A 420 -5.03 -14.21 -5.88
CA GLY A 420 -4.49 -14.43 -4.54
C GLY A 420 -4.03 -13.13 -3.87
N ALA A 421 -3.21 -12.32 -4.55
CA ALA A 421 -2.71 -11.06 -4.00
C ALA A 421 -3.81 -10.01 -3.77
N ILE A 422 -4.79 -9.93 -4.68
CA ILE A 422 -5.93 -9.03 -4.56
C ILE A 422 -6.81 -9.44 -3.38
N MET A 423 -7.06 -10.73 -3.18
CA MET A 423 -7.80 -11.23 -2.01
C MET A 423 -7.09 -10.91 -0.70
N ASN A 424 -5.76 -11.03 -0.64
CA ASN A 424 -5.00 -10.61 0.54
C ASN A 424 -5.23 -9.11 0.81
N GLY A 425 -5.12 -8.25 -0.21
CA GLY A 425 -5.44 -6.83 -0.10
C GLY A 425 -6.88 -6.56 0.38
N MET A 426 -7.85 -7.33 -0.11
CA MET A 426 -9.24 -7.21 0.32
C MET A 426 -9.44 -7.58 1.78
N ALA A 427 -8.82 -8.67 2.24
CA ALA A 427 -8.89 -9.11 3.64
C ALA A 427 -8.27 -8.07 4.58
N LEU A 428 -7.18 -7.41 4.16
CA LEU A 428 -6.51 -6.36 4.93
C LEU A 428 -7.36 -5.11 5.17
N SER A 429 -8.44 -4.91 4.40
CA SER A 429 -9.39 -3.82 4.66
C SER A 429 -10.13 -3.94 5.99
N GLY A 430 -10.20 -5.17 6.55
CA GLY A 430 -10.91 -5.49 7.78
C GLY A 430 -12.44 -5.58 7.65
N GLY A 431 -13.00 -5.21 6.48
CA GLY A 431 -14.45 -5.11 6.27
C GLY A 431 -15.07 -6.22 5.41
N LEU A 432 -14.23 -6.99 4.72
CA LEU A 432 -14.64 -7.96 3.70
C LEU A 432 -14.08 -9.34 4.01
N ILE A 433 -14.82 -10.36 3.57
CA ILE A 433 -14.43 -11.77 3.65
C ILE A 433 -14.26 -12.24 2.19
N PRO A 434 -13.05 -12.11 1.61
CA PRO A 434 -12.80 -12.51 0.24
C PRO A 434 -12.80 -14.03 0.08
N TYR A 435 -13.26 -14.52 -1.07
CA TYR A 435 -13.06 -15.91 -1.50
C TYR A 435 -12.71 -15.99 -2.99
N GLY A 436 -11.97 -17.04 -3.37
CA GLY A 436 -11.51 -17.25 -4.73
C GLY A 436 -11.52 -18.74 -5.07
N GLY A 437 -11.92 -19.06 -6.30
CA GLY A 437 -11.89 -20.42 -6.82
C GLY A 437 -11.02 -20.53 -8.07
N THR A 438 -10.19 -21.57 -8.12
CA THR A 438 -9.57 -22.13 -9.33
C THR A 438 -9.51 -23.65 -9.18
N PHE A 439 -9.02 -24.38 -10.19
CA PHE A 439 -8.71 -25.80 -10.01
C PHE A 439 -7.48 -25.97 -9.12
N LEU A 440 -7.51 -26.98 -8.24
CA LEU A 440 -6.44 -27.24 -7.28
C LEU A 440 -5.06 -27.45 -7.94
N VAL A 441 -5.01 -27.93 -9.18
CA VAL A 441 -3.74 -28.10 -9.91
C VAL A 441 -3.06 -26.78 -10.28
N PHE A 442 -3.77 -25.65 -10.19
CA PHE A 442 -3.27 -24.30 -10.46
C PHE A 442 -3.02 -23.47 -9.18
N SER A 443 -3.06 -24.09 -8.00
CA SER A 443 -2.84 -23.41 -6.71
C SER A 443 -1.40 -23.04 -6.44
#